data_AF-A0A5J9TY92-F1
#
_entry.id   AF-A0A5J9TY92-F1
#
_cell.length_a   1.000
_cell.length_b   1.000
_cell.length_c   1.000
_cell.angle_alpha   90.00
_cell.angle_beta   90.00
_cell.angle_gamma   90.00
#
_symmetry.space_group_name_H-M   'P 1'
#
loop_
_entity.id
_entity.type
_entity.pdbx_description
1 polymer ?
#
loop_
_entity_poly.entity_id
_entity_poly.type
_entity_poly.pdbx_seq_one_letter_code
_entity_poly.pdbx_strand_id
1 'polypeptide(L)'
;MAANDDEELQAALRLLRKRDEIKKEHLAQEGRAQEKLQRSVQDIKIFRIGLDAGPTAFIKLMVLRSIYMCTICAAMLCGRPVTPPEVHYTNDAPGALPRPAEQRFRFHIVEIVLPHSSNAGDRVQLLFKDNNLYFVAFRFLAKDEPATSRVPFFKFWDEEIPSFFESINIDYESQYDNLERINIGAGSLEDFYHTLRKYTRDNAKR
;
A
#
# COMPACT_ATOMS: atom_id res chain seq x y z
N MET A 1 -5.91 -21.89 22.69
CA MET A 1 -5.75 -20.76 21.75
C MET A 1 -4.86 -21.06 20.54
N ALA A 2 -4.08 -22.16 20.49
CA ALA A 2 -3.16 -22.46 19.39
C ALA A 2 -3.78 -23.05 18.09
N ALA A 3 -5.03 -23.53 18.12
CA ALA A 3 -5.63 -24.22 16.97
C ALA A 3 -6.10 -23.30 15.83
N ASN A 4 -6.39 -22.02 16.13
CA ASN A 4 -6.94 -21.07 15.17
C ASN A 4 -5.85 -20.49 14.25
N ASP A 5 -4.64 -20.29 14.78
CA ASP A 5 -3.51 -19.73 14.04
C ASP A 5 -2.94 -20.70 13.01
N ASP A 6 -3.00 -22.01 13.29
CA ASP A 6 -2.50 -23.06 12.40
C ASP A 6 -3.44 -23.28 11.20
N GLU A 7 -4.75 -23.16 11.41
CA GLU A 7 -5.75 -23.22 10.34
C GLU A 7 -5.67 -21.98 9.41
N GLU A 8 -5.41 -20.80 9.98
CA GLU A 8 -5.20 -19.58 9.21
C GLU A 8 -3.87 -19.56 8.43
N LEU A 9 -2.80 -20.10 9.00
CA LEU A 9 -1.53 -20.28 8.29
C LEU A 9 -1.67 -21.28 7.14
N GLN A 10 -2.38 -22.39 7.37
CA GLN A 10 -2.73 -23.35 6.31
C GLN A 10 -3.61 -22.70 5.23
N ALA A 11 -4.53 -21.80 5.59
CA ALA A 11 -5.31 -21.04 4.61
C ALA A 11 -4.43 -20.09 3.77
N ALA A 12 -3.47 -19.38 4.39
CA ALA A 12 -2.51 -18.55 3.67
C ALA A 12 -1.58 -19.37 2.76
N LEU A 13 -1.13 -20.54 3.21
CA LEU A 13 -0.34 -21.48 2.40
C LEU A 13 -1.16 -22.10 1.26
N ARG A 14 -2.45 -22.35 1.47
CA ARG A 14 -3.39 -22.76 0.40
C ARG A 14 -3.58 -21.63 -0.63
N LEU A 15 -3.66 -20.37 -0.20
CA LEU A 15 -3.69 -19.22 -1.11
C LEU A 15 -2.39 -19.08 -1.92
N LEU A 16 -1.24 -19.35 -1.30
CA LEU A 16 0.06 -19.42 -1.99
C LEU A 16 0.11 -20.56 -3.03
N ARG A 17 -0.50 -21.72 -2.75
CA ARG A 17 -0.61 -22.82 -3.71
C ARG A 17 -1.59 -22.50 -4.84
N LYS A 18 -2.72 -21.85 -4.53
CA LYS A 18 -3.67 -21.33 -5.53
C LYS A 18 -3.10 -20.20 -6.39
N ARG A 19 -2.02 -19.54 -5.97
CA ARG A 19 -1.28 -18.58 -6.80
C ARG A 19 -0.92 -19.16 -8.16
N ASP A 20 -0.51 -20.42 -8.21
CA ASP A 20 -0.10 -21.05 -9.46
C ASP A 20 -1.29 -21.45 -10.36
N GLU A 21 -2.49 -21.57 -9.80
CA GLU A 21 -3.76 -21.70 -10.55
C GLU A 21 -4.25 -20.34 -11.08
N ILE A 22 -4.18 -19.29 -10.24
CA ILE A 22 -4.47 -17.89 -10.63
C ILE A 22 -3.54 -17.46 -11.79
N LYS A 23 -2.27 -17.89 -11.78
CA LYS A 23 -1.33 -17.68 -12.90
C LYS A 23 -1.87 -18.27 -14.21
N LYS A 24 -2.41 -19.50 -14.18
CA LYS A 24 -2.94 -20.17 -15.38
C LYS A 24 -4.20 -19.48 -15.92
N GLU A 25 -5.08 -19.00 -15.06
CA GLU A 25 -6.28 -18.27 -15.48
C GLU A 25 -5.98 -16.86 -16.01
N HIS A 26 -4.98 -16.17 -15.45
CA HIS A 26 -4.58 -14.83 -15.92
C HIS A 26 -3.79 -14.84 -17.24
N LEU A 27 -2.92 -15.85 -17.45
CA LEU A 27 -2.26 -16.07 -18.75
C LEU A 27 -3.30 -16.28 -19.89
N ALA A 28 -4.47 -16.83 -19.59
CA ALA A 28 -5.57 -16.97 -20.55
C ALA A 28 -6.34 -15.65 -20.81
N GLN A 29 -6.17 -14.63 -19.97
CA GLN A 29 -6.81 -13.31 -20.08
C GLN A 29 -5.88 -12.22 -20.65
N GLU A 30 -4.69 -12.58 -21.15
CA GLU A 30 -3.64 -11.67 -21.66
C GLU A 30 -4.06 -10.76 -22.83
N GLY A 31 -5.29 -10.85 -23.33
CA GLY A 31 -5.87 -9.89 -24.27
C GLY A 31 -6.64 -8.70 -23.66
N ARG A 32 -6.81 -8.60 -22.33
CA ARG A 32 -7.71 -7.60 -21.70
C ARG A 32 -7.14 -6.78 -20.54
N ALA A 33 -5.83 -6.82 -20.29
CA ALA A 33 -5.20 -5.91 -19.32
C ALA A 33 -5.00 -4.51 -19.94
N GLN A 34 -6.07 -3.91 -20.46
CA GLN A 34 -6.12 -2.46 -20.59
C GLN A 34 -6.05 -1.88 -19.17
N GLU A 35 -4.95 -1.18 -18.92
CA GLU A 35 -4.74 -0.14 -17.93
C GLU A 35 -6.02 0.27 -17.17
N LYS A 36 -6.35 -0.42 -16.07
CA LYS A 36 -7.28 0.14 -15.09
C LYS A 36 -6.52 1.23 -14.32
N LEU A 37 -6.48 2.41 -14.95
CA LEU A 37 -6.02 3.66 -14.35
C LEU A 37 -6.77 3.87 -13.04
N GLN A 38 -6.04 4.16 -11.97
CA GLN A 38 -6.64 4.60 -10.72
C GLN A 38 -7.06 6.05 -10.89
N ARG A 39 -8.36 6.31 -10.87
CA ARG A 39 -8.94 7.65 -11.06
C ARG A 39 -9.57 8.20 -9.79
N SER A 40 -9.73 7.35 -8.79
CA SER A 40 -10.40 7.64 -7.54
C SER A 40 -9.84 6.77 -6.41
N VAL A 41 -10.16 7.14 -5.18
CA VAL A 41 -9.79 6.37 -3.98
C VAL A 41 -10.38 4.95 -4.01
N GLN A 42 -11.55 4.77 -4.63
CA GLN A 42 -12.22 3.47 -4.76
C GLN A 42 -11.45 2.50 -5.65
N ASP A 43 -10.59 3.00 -6.53
CA ASP A 43 -9.75 2.16 -7.42
C ASP A 43 -8.49 1.63 -6.71
N ILE A 44 -8.22 2.08 -5.49
CA ILE A 44 -7.02 1.73 -4.73
C ILE A 44 -7.28 0.50 -3.87
N LYS A 45 -6.41 -0.51 -4.02
CA LYS A 45 -6.48 -1.71 -3.20
C LYS A 45 -6.07 -1.39 -1.77
N ILE A 46 -6.93 -1.74 -0.80
CA ILE A 46 -6.65 -1.58 0.63
C ILE A 46 -6.44 -2.95 1.27
N PHE A 47 -5.33 -3.09 1.99
CA PHE A 47 -5.04 -4.21 2.89
C PHE A 47 -5.15 -3.75 4.34
N ARG A 48 -5.39 -4.68 5.27
CA ARG A 48 -5.55 -4.37 6.70
C ARG A 48 -4.67 -5.26 7.55
N ILE A 49 -4.14 -4.69 8.62
CA ILE A 49 -3.39 -5.41 9.66
C ILE A 49 -3.68 -4.79 11.03
N GLY A 50 -3.88 -5.63 12.04
CA GLY A 50 -4.05 -5.18 13.43
C GLY A 50 -2.75 -4.64 13.99
N LEU A 51 -2.83 -3.67 14.91
CA LEU A 51 -1.66 -3.15 15.61
C LEU A 51 -0.99 -4.22 16.49
N ASP A 52 -1.80 -5.12 17.03
CA ASP A 52 -1.40 -6.29 17.82
C ASP A 52 -1.13 -7.53 16.96
N ALA A 53 -0.99 -7.36 15.63
CA ALA A 53 -0.84 -8.47 14.71
C ALA A 53 0.39 -9.33 15.03
N GLY A 54 0.15 -10.60 15.31
CA GLY A 54 1.19 -11.61 15.42
C GLY A 54 1.80 -11.99 14.07
N PRO A 55 2.83 -12.86 14.07
CA PRO A 55 3.55 -13.31 12.87
C PRO A 55 2.63 -13.85 11.77
N THR A 56 1.57 -14.59 12.13
CA THR A 56 0.62 -15.18 11.18
C THR A 56 -0.15 -14.11 10.40
N ALA A 57 -0.65 -13.08 11.08
CA ALA A 57 -1.36 -11.97 10.44
C ALA A 57 -0.43 -11.17 9.52
N PHE A 58 0.82 -10.98 9.91
CA PHE A 58 1.84 -10.37 9.06
C PHE A 58 2.10 -11.20 7.79
N ILE A 59 2.32 -12.52 7.92
CA ILE A 59 2.51 -13.41 6.78
C ILE A 59 1.31 -13.36 5.82
N LYS A 60 0.09 -13.39 6.37
CA LYS A 60 -1.15 -13.28 5.58
C LYS A 60 -1.20 -11.97 4.78
N LEU A 61 -0.86 -10.84 5.40
CA LEU A 61 -0.75 -9.55 4.70
C LEU A 61 0.26 -9.63 3.54
N MET A 62 1.45 -10.17 3.78
CA MET A 62 2.50 -10.30 2.75
C MET A 62 2.05 -11.18 1.58
N VAL A 63 1.37 -12.30 1.86
CA VAL A 63 0.82 -13.20 0.83
C VAL A 63 -0.23 -12.49 -0.01
N LEU A 64 -1.18 -11.79 0.62
CA LEU A 64 -2.24 -11.07 -0.08
C LEU A 64 -1.66 -9.95 -0.97
N ARG A 65 -0.66 -9.22 -0.49
CA ARG A 65 0.07 -8.22 -1.30
C ARG A 65 0.79 -8.88 -2.48
N SER A 66 1.43 -10.02 -2.26
CA SER A 66 2.10 -10.76 -3.34
C SER A 66 1.13 -11.26 -4.41
N ILE A 67 -0.06 -11.73 -4.03
CA ILE A 67 -1.11 -12.15 -4.97
C ILE A 67 -1.59 -10.93 -5.77
N TYR A 68 -1.85 -9.81 -5.09
CA TYR A 68 -2.22 -8.57 -5.76
C TYR A 68 -1.17 -8.13 -6.78
N MET A 69 0.12 -8.17 -6.43
CA MET A 69 1.19 -7.88 -7.40
C MET A 69 1.10 -8.78 -8.64
N CYS A 70 0.88 -10.08 -8.47
CA CYS A 70 0.67 -10.99 -9.61
C CYS A 70 -0.52 -10.61 -10.51
N THR A 71 -1.53 -9.89 -9.98
CA THR A 71 -2.69 -9.42 -10.78
C THR A 71 -2.43 -8.13 -11.55
N ILE A 72 -1.45 -7.32 -11.13
CA ILE A 72 -1.18 -6.00 -11.74
C ILE A 72 0.13 -5.95 -12.53
N CYS A 73 1.05 -6.89 -12.28
CA CYS A 73 2.31 -7.01 -13.01
C CYS A 73 2.07 -7.62 -14.39
N ALA A 74 2.65 -6.99 -15.42
CA ALA A 74 2.59 -7.51 -16.78
C ALA A 74 3.61 -8.63 -17.06
N ALA A 75 4.62 -8.79 -16.19
CA ALA A 75 5.72 -9.72 -16.40
C ALA A 75 6.05 -10.54 -15.15
N MET A 76 6.54 -11.75 -15.39
CA MET A 76 7.01 -12.69 -14.38
C MET A 76 8.46 -13.08 -14.71
N LEU A 77 9.37 -12.97 -13.73
CA LEU A 77 10.76 -13.43 -13.86
C LEU A 77 11.01 -14.56 -12.85
N CYS A 78 11.45 -15.73 -13.33
CA CYS A 78 11.67 -16.92 -12.50
C CYS A 78 10.48 -17.28 -11.58
N GLY A 79 9.24 -17.10 -12.07
CA GLY A 79 8.03 -17.39 -11.30
C GLY A 79 7.68 -16.37 -10.21
N ARG A 80 8.36 -15.21 -10.17
CA ARG A 80 8.08 -14.06 -9.31
C ARG A 80 7.55 -12.88 -10.15
N PRO A 81 6.57 -12.10 -9.65
CA PRO A 81 6.11 -10.91 -10.35
C PRO A 81 7.21 -9.85 -10.38
N VAL A 82 7.41 -9.24 -11.54
CA VAL A 82 8.23 -8.03 -11.69
C VAL A 82 7.31 -6.84 -11.49
N THR A 83 7.67 -5.91 -10.62
CA THR A 83 6.84 -4.73 -10.35
C THR A 83 6.51 -3.98 -11.64
N PRO A 84 5.30 -3.38 -11.75
CA PRO A 84 4.93 -2.66 -12.96
C PRO A 84 5.93 -1.52 -13.23
N PRO A 85 6.32 -1.29 -14.49
CA PRO A 85 7.16 -0.14 -14.83
C PRO A 85 6.38 1.17 -14.61
N GLU A 86 7.10 2.29 -14.53
CA GLU A 86 6.48 3.61 -14.65
C GLU A 86 5.82 3.71 -16.03
N VAL A 87 4.57 4.17 -16.05
CA VAL A 87 3.87 4.39 -17.31
C VAL A 87 4.36 5.70 -17.90
N HIS A 88 5.36 5.60 -18.79
CA HIS A 88 5.77 6.73 -19.60
C HIS A 88 4.78 6.90 -20.75
N TYR A 89 3.94 7.94 -20.65
CA TYR A 89 3.18 8.38 -21.81
C TYR A 89 4.15 8.99 -22.80
N THR A 90 4.29 8.36 -23.96
CA THR A 90 4.88 9.02 -25.12
C THR A 90 3.98 10.20 -25.44
N ASN A 91 4.42 11.41 -25.10
CA ASN A 91 3.82 12.66 -25.58
C ASN A 91 4.04 12.85 -27.10
N ASP A 92 4.26 11.76 -27.84
CA ASP A 92 4.79 11.76 -29.21
C ASP A 92 3.68 11.82 -30.26
N ALA A 93 2.41 11.87 -29.84
CA ALA A 93 1.32 12.26 -30.72
C ALA A 93 1.22 13.79 -30.74
N PRO A 94 1.41 14.47 -31.89
CA PRO A 94 1.24 15.91 -31.99
C PRO A 94 -0.14 16.33 -31.50
N GLY A 95 -0.20 17.16 -30.45
CA GLY A 95 -1.45 17.63 -29.85
C GLY A 95 -1.99 16.82 -28.67
N ALA A 96 -1.28 15.78 -28.21
CA ALA A 96 -1.63 15.12 -26.96
C ALA A 96 -1.37 16.06 -25.77
N LEU A 97 -2.41 16.28 -24.95
CA LEU A 97 -2.25 16.98 -23.67
C LEU A 97 -1.30 16.19 -22.77
N PRO A 98 -0.33 16.85 -22.11
CA PRO A 98 0.53 16.18 -21.14
C PRO A 98 -0.36 15.57 -20.05
N ARG A 99 -0.25 14.25 -19.84
CA ARG A 99 -0.96 13.60 -18.73
C ARG A 99 -0.30 13.96 -17.40
N PRO A 100 -1.07 14.14 -16.32
CA PRO A 100 -0.53 14.40 -14.98
C PRO A 100 0.50 13.33 -14.59
N ALA A 101 1.63 13.75 -14.01
CA ALA A 101 2.73 12.86 -13.61
C ALA A 101 2.29 11.75 -12.62
N GLU A 102 1.29 12.04 -11.80
CA GLU A 102 0.66 11.09 -10.89
C GLU A 102 -0.05 9.90 -11.56
N GLN A 103 -0.40 10.00 -12.85
CA GLN A 103 -1.01 8.89 -13.61
C GLN A 103 0.04 7.87 -14.07
N ARG A 104 1.32 8.16 -13.87
CA ARG A 104 2.43 7.26 -14.22
C ARG A 104 2.60 6.11 -13.23
N PHE A 105 2.02 6.25 -12.04
CA PHE A 105 2.18 5.31 -10.94
C PHE A 105 0.85 4.70 -10.52
N ARG A 106 0.93 3.50 -9.97
CA ARG A 106 -0.17 2.83 -9.28
C ARG A 106 0.15 2.70 -7.81
N PHE A 107 -0.89 2.62 -6.99
CA PHE A 107 -0.76 2.64 -5.55
C PHE A 107 -1.66 1.60 -4.88
N HIS A 108 -1.23 1.14 -3.70
CA HIS A 108 -2.05 0.42 -2.75
C HIS A 108 -1.91 1.01 -1.35
N ILE A 109 -2.89 0.72 -0.49
CA ILE A 109 -2.90 1.16 0.91
C ILE A 109 -2.73 -0.04 1.82
N VAL A 110 -1.92 0.10 2.87
CA VAL A 110 -1.94 -0.77 4.05
C VAL A 110 -2.50 0.03 5.22
N GLU A 111 -3.59 -0.45 5.79
CA GLU A 111 -4.28 0.16 6.92
C GLU A 111 -3.92 -0.59 8.21
N ILE A 112 -3.32 0.12 9.16
CA ILE A 112 -3.04 -0.37 10.51
C ILE A 112 -4.23 0.00 11.40
N VAL A 113 -4.85 -0.99 12.02
CA VAL A 113 -6.06 -0.82 12.85
C VAL A 113 -5.81 -1.17 14.32
N LEU A 114 -6.35 -0.37 15.25
CA LEU A 114 -6.28 -0.66 16.68
C LEU A 114 -7.45 -1.58 17.10
N PRO A 115 -7.23 -2.86 17.46
CA PRO A 115 -8.33 -3.83 17.51
C PRO A 115 -9.14 -3.82 18.82
N HIS A 116 -8.65 -3.24 19.93
CA HIS A 116 -9.28 -3.44 21.24
C HIS A 116 -9.31 -2.20 22.18
N SER A 117 -9.45 -0.99 21.64
CA SER A 117 -9.58 0.24 22.45
C SER A 117 -11.04 0.73 22.54
N SER A 118 -11.37 1.60 23.50
CA SER A 118 -12.59 2.42 23.42
C SER A 118 -12.62 3.29 22.14
N ASN A 119 -11.44 3.57 21.57
CA ASN A 119 -11.24 4.15 20.23
C ASN A 119 -11.07 3.06 19.13
N ALA A 120 -11.58 1.83 19.33
CA ALA A 120 -11.49 0.75 18.37
C ALA A 120 -12.07 1.19 17.02
N GLY A 121 -11.20 1.30 16.02
CA GLY A 121 -11.51 1.74 14.66
C GLY A 121 -10.69 2.93 14.17
N ASP A 122 -10.01 3.64 15.08
CA ASP A 122 -8.91 4.52 14.71
C ASP A 122 -7.89 3.75 13.87
N ARG A 123 -7.44 4.37 12.78
CA ARG A 123 -6.58 3.69 11.82
C ARG A 123 -5.61 4.63 11.13
N VAL A 124 -4.45 4.08 10.80
CA VAL A 124 -3.43 4.76 10.02
C VAL A 124 -3.37 4.09 8.66
N GLN A 125 -3.55 4.87 7.59
CA GLN A 125 -3.39 4.41 6.23
C GLN A 125 -1.99 4.78 5.74
N LEU A 126 -1.27 3.78 5.24
CA LEU A 126 0.02 3.92 4.60
C LEU A 126 -0.14 3.73 3.10
N LEU A 127 0.29 4.70 2.31
CA LEU A 127 0.25 4.66 0.86
C LEU A 127 1.58 4.13 0.32
N PHE A 128 1.49 3.12 -0.54
CA PHE A 128 2.63 2.50 -1.20
C PHE A 128 2.53 2.64 -2.71
N LYS A 129 3.67 2.89 -3.35
CA LYS A 129 3.82 2.84 -4.81
C LYS A 129 3.95 1.39 -5.28
N ASP A 130 3.19 0.97 -6.28
CA ASP A 130 3.21 -0.41 -6.78
C ASP A 130 4.47 -0.73 -7.62
N ASN A 131 5.06 0.27 -8.26
CA ASN A 131 6.21 0.12 -9.16
C ASN A 131 7.52 -0.17 -8.42
N ASN A 132 7.68 0.35 -7.20
CA ASN A 132 8.89 0.19 -6.41
C ASN A 132 8.64 -0.29 -4.96
N LEU A 133 7.38 -0.38 -4.54
CA LEU A 133 6.95 -0.77 -3.18
C LEU A 133 7.35 0.21 -2.07
N TYR A 134 7.76 1.44 -2.41
CA TYR A 134 8.12 2.46 -1.43
C TYR A 134 6.88 3.00 -0.71
N PHE A 135 7.04 3.28 0.58
CA PHE A 135 6.08 4.01 1.40
C PHE A 135 6.23 5.50 1.11
N VAL A 136 5.16 6.15 0.65
CA VAL A 136 5.25 7.52 0.09
C VAL A 136 4.40 8.56 0.82
N ALA A 137 3.38 8.11 1.54
CA ALA A 137 2.50 9.00 2.30
C ALA A 137 1.73 8.23 3.36
N PHE A 138 1.21 8.93 4.37
CA PHE A 138 0.30 8.36 5.35
C PHE A 138 -0.80 9.33 5.76
N ARG A 139 -1.85 8.81 6.38
CA ARG A 139 -2.83 9.63 7.11
C ARG A 139 -3.44 8.87 8.26
N PHE A 140 -4.01 9.61 9.19
CA PHE A 140 -4.80 9.09 10.28
C PHE A 140 -6.29 9.29 9.99
N LEU A 141 -7.10 8.25 10.18
CA LEU A 141 -8.56 8.31 10.08
C LEU A 141 -9.16 7.89 11.43
N ALA A 142 -10.12 8.68 11.90
CA ALA A 142 -10.93 8.29 13.04
C ALA A 142 -11.83 7.09 12.68
N LYS A 143 -12.32 6.38 13.69
CA LYS A 143 -13.21 5.22 13.57
C LYS A 143 -14.29 5.34 12.48
N ASP A 144 -15.05 6.42 12.51
CA ASP A 144 -16.24 6.58 11.67
C ASP A 144 -15.96 7.30 10.34
N GLU A 145 -14.72 7.75 10.11
CA GLU A 145 -14.32 8.32 8.83
C GLU A 145 -14.33 7.22 7.77
N PRO A 146 -14.85 7.43 6.55
CA PRO A 146 -14.71 6.47 5.46
C PRO A 146 -13.29 6.49 4.87
N ALA A 147 -12.89 5.42 4.19
CA ALA A 147 -11.62 5.42 3.45
C ALA A 147 -11.58 6.47 2.33
N THR A 148 -12.73 6.99 1.90
CA THR A 148 -12.85 8.07 0.90
C THR A 148 -12.86 9.46 1.53
N SER A 149 -12.58 9.57 2.83
CA SER A 149 -12.55 10.85 3.54
C SER A 149 -11.52 11.81 2.92
N ARG A 150 -11.81 13.12 3.02
CA ARG A 150 -10.92 14.20 2.56
C ARG A 150 -9.81 14.53 3.57
N VAL A 151 -9.70 13.77 4.67
CA VAL A 151 -8.55 13.90 5.57
C VAL A 151 -7.25 13.76 4.75
N PRO A 152 -6.36 14.78 4.81
CA PRO A 152 -5.22 14.84 3.93
C PRO A 152 -4.18 13.77 4.24
N PHE A 153 -3.45 13.36 3.22
CA PHE A 153 -2.23 12.58 3.35
C PHE A 153 -1.04 13.48 3.68
N PHE A 154 -0.25 13.09 4.67
CA PHE A 154 1.10 13.58 4.90
C PHE A 154 2.03 12.84 3.94
N LYS A 155 2.63 13.56 3.01
CA LYS A 155 3.42 13.02 1.89
C LYS A 155 4.86 13.48 1.99
N PHE A 156 5.83 12.60 1.76
CA PHE A 156 7.23 12.99 1.64
C PHE A 156 7.39 14.02 0.49
N TRP A 157 8.27 15.01 0.67
CA TRP A 157 8.30 16.16 -0.24
C TRP A 157 8.85 15.80 -1.65
N ASP A 158 9.64 14.74 -1.74
CA ASP A 158 10.25 14.18 -2.96
C ASP A 158 9.31 13.21 -3.70
N GLU A 159 8.16 12.89 -3.13
CA GLU A 159 7.24 11.90 -3.66
C GLU A 159 6.04 12.51 -4.37
N GLU A 160 5.52 11.80 -5.38
CA GLU A 160 4.29 12.14 -6.08
C GLU A 160 3.18 11.15 -5.70
N ILE A 161 1.99 11.68 -5.38
CA ILE A 161 0.79 10.88 -5.13
C ILE A 161 -0.38 11.43 -5.96
N PRO A 162 -1.44 10.65 -6.21
CA PRO A 162 -2.58 11.09 -7.01
C PRO A 162 -3.30 12.32 -6.48
N SER A 163 -3.61 13.29 -7.35
CA SER A 163 -4.31 14.55 -7.04
C SER A 163 -5.71 14.38 -6.46
N PHE A 164 -6.35 13.24 -6.68
CA PHE A 164 -7.62 12.92 -6.02
C PHE A 164 -7.45 12.68 -4.50
N PHE A 165 -6.22 12.60 -4.00
CA PHE A 165 -5.90 12.73 -2.59
C PHE A 165 -5.53 14.18 -2.24
N GLU A 166 -6.21 14.73 -1.25
CA GLU A 166 -5.70 15.92 -0.56
C GLU A 166 -4.39 15.56 0.15
N SER A 167 -3.36 16.39 0.04
CA SER A 167 -2.06 16.11 0.65
C SER A 167 -1.33 17.35 1.18
N ILE A 168 -0.44 17.09 2.14
CA ILE A 168 0.41 18.06 2.81
C ILE A 168 1.81 17.48 2.80
N ASN A 169 2.78 18.24 2.28
CA ASN A 169 4.19 17.82 2.31
C ASN A 169 4.70 17.84 3.76
N ILE A 170 5.42 16.78 4.14
CA ILE A 170 6.24 16.75 5.36
C ILE A 170 7.69 17.05 5.04
N ASP A 171 8.44 17.53 6.03
CA ASP A 171 9.86 17.91 5.89
C ASP A 171 10.82 16.71 5.96
N TYR A 172 10.43 15.62 5.31
CA TYR A 172 11.20 14.38 5.18
C TYR A 172 11.15 13.92 3.74
N GLU A 173 12.26 13.38 3.25
CA GLU A 173 12.30 12.63 2.00
C GLU A 173 11.97 11.15 2.24
N SER A 174 11.61 10.44 1.17
CA SER A 174 11.25 9.02 1.21
C SER A 174 12.43 8.07 1.38
N GLN A 175 13.66 8.59 1.23
CA GLN A 175 14.87 7.80 1.23
C GLN A 175 15.30 7.44 2.65
N TYR A 176 16.08 6.36 2.74
CA TYR A 176 16.70 5.97 3.98
C TYR A 176 18.03 6.72 4.15
N ASP A 177 18.19 7.35 5.31
CA ASP A 177 19.50 7.74 5.83
C ASP A 177 20.23 6.50 6.39
N ASN A 178 20.92 6.62 7.52
CA ASN A 178 21.62 5.51 8.14
C ASN A 178 20.65 4.55 8.88
N LEU A 179 20.46 3.36 8.31
CA LEU A 179 19.62 2.28 8.85
C LEU A 179 20.24 1.50 10.02
N GLU A 180 21.54 1.64 10.30
CA GLU A 180 22.25 0.88 11.34
C GLU A 180 21.73 1.13 12.76
N ARG A 181 20.99 2.23 12.95
CA ARG A 181 20.42 2.64 14.24
C ARG A 181 18.95 2.25 14.41
N ILE A 182 18.35 1.59 13.42
CA ILE A 182 16.93 1.22 13.46
C ILE A 182 16.78 -0.16 14.09
N ASN A 183 16.23 -0.18 15.30
CA ASN A 183 15.82 -1.42 15.96
C ASN A 183 14.43 -1.84 15.46
N ILE A 184 14.37 -2.98 14.79
CA ILE A 184 13.12 -3.62 14.37
C ILE A 184 12.84 -4.78 15.33
N GLY A 185 11.70 -4.74 16.02
CA GLY A 185 11.34 -5.77 16.97
C GLY A 185 9.90 -5.68 17.48
N ALA A 186 9.62 -6.40 18.55
CA ALA A 186 8.33 -6.32 19.25
C ALA A 186 8.10 -4.88 19.73
N GLY A 187 6.97 -4.28 19.35
CA GLY A 187 6.62 -2.89 19.69
C GLY A 187 6.95 -1.85 18.61
N SER A 188 7.83 -2.13 17.64
CA SER A 188 8.18 -1.14 16.61
C SER A 188 6.98 -0.68 15.78
N LEU A 189 6.02 -1.57 15.50
CA LEU A 189 4.79 -1.23 14.77
C LEU A 189 3.87 -0.32 15.60
N GLU A 190 3.83 -0.53 16.91
CA GLU A 190 3.07 0.29 17.87
C GLU A 190 3.67 1.69 17.98
N ASP A 191 4.98 1.79 18.17
CA ASP A 191 5.70 3.06 18.19
C ASP A 191 5.54 3.83 16.88
N PHE A 192 5.63 3.11 15.74
CA PHE A 192 5.40 3.69 14.42
C PHE A 192 3.97 4.23 14.29
N TYR A 193 2.96 3.44 14.64
CA TYR A 193 1.56 3.86 14.62
C TYR A 193 1.33 5.11 15.48
N HIS A 194 1.81 5.12 16.72
CA HIS A 194 1.64 6.27 17.61
C HIS A 194 2.43 7.50 17.16
N THR A 195 3.59 7.33 16.52
CA THR A 195 4.38 8.42 15.96
C THR A 195 3.65 9.09 14.81
N LEU A 196 3.16 8.31 13.84
CA LEU A 196 2.41 8.85 12.70
C LEU A 196 1.14 9.60 13.15
N ARG A 197 0.48 9.15 14.21
CA ARG A 197 -0.71 9.82 14.77
C ARG A 197 -0.45 11.20 15.35
N LYS A 198 0.80 11.54 15.68
CA LYS A 198 1.14 12.86 16.23
C LYS A 198 1.18 13.93 15.14
N TYR A 199 1.22 13.55 13.86
CA TYR A 199 1.22 14.52 12.77
C TYR A 199 -0.12 15.24 12.64
N THR A 200 -0.04 16.56 12.57
CA THR A 200 -1.14 17.50 12.33
C THR A 200 -0.70 18.48 11.24
N ARG A 201 -1.64 19.28 10.73
CA ARG A 201 -1.30 20.33 9.74
C ARG A 201 -0.25 21.31 10.28
N ASP A 202 -0.24 21.55 11.60
CA ASP A 202 0.59 22.56 12.24
C ASP A 202 2.05 22.10 12.50
N ASN A 203 2.30 20.79 12.49
CA ASN A 203 3.63 20.22 12.74
C ASN A 203 4.21 19.43 11.54
N ALA A 204 3.51 19.39 10.41
CA ALA A 204 3.95 18.67 9.22
C ALA A 204 5.30 19.17 8.65
N LYS A 205 5.61 20.46 8.84
CA LYS A 205 6.79 21.14 8.24
C LYS A 205 7.83 21.59 9.29
N ARG A 206 7.89 20.92 10.44
CA ARG A 206 8.79 21.29 11.54
C ARG A 206 9.98 20.35 11.64
#